data_AF-A0A6A4GGH1-F1
#
_entry.id   AF-A0A6A4GGH1-F1
#
_cell.length_a   1.000
_cell.length_b   1.000
_cell.length_c   1.000
_cell.angle_alpha   90.00
_cell.angle_beta   90.00
_cell.angle_gamma   90.00
#
_symmetry.space_group_name_H-M   'P 1'
#
loop_
_entity.id
_entity.type
_entity.pdbx_description
1 polymer ?
#
loop_
_entity_poly.entity_id
_entity_poly.type
_entity_poly.pdbx_seq_one_letter_code
_entity_poly.pdbx_strand_id
1 'polypeptide(L)'
;MSFNTLLVGRPGQQSIPSARRKFAPLGARPSNFAAGLNEYKAYELRRNDLFRSARGRAALLAGGVIARLARDYVNAEDVYDGPTEDARAGICSDWSLCVWDGNNDFAMWDDKLSEEEIELICGTYEIQMKEWNGTTNVGLKSWWPRPQVWKVSGLNCGYWSPDAEIWFQNRLTKIHSGSAIPLTNNDWRKAAKFNKETPRLSRNNDVLSSLYLDGLYGFGVSMEGH
;
A
#
# COMPACT_ATOMS: atom_id res chain seq x y z
N MET A 1 24.20 -13.41 -1.01
CA MET A 1 23.87 -12.05 -0.51
C MET A 1 22.52 -12.13 0.16
N SER A 2 22.41 -11.77 1.44
CA SER A 2 21.16 -11.81 2.20
C SER A 2 20.25 -10.65 1.80
N PHE A 3 19.02 -10.95 1.39
CA PHE A 3 18.00 -9.96 1.02
C PHE A 3 17.40 -9.33 2.30
N ASN A 4 18.15 -8.41 2.90
CA ASN A 4 17.66 -7.58 4.01
C ASN A 4 17.22 -6.23 3.44
N THR A 5 15.93 -6.08 3.11
CA THR A 5 15.39 -4.78 2.68
C THR A 5 15.32 -3.78 3.84
N LEU A 6 15.24 -4.30 5.06
CA LEU A 6 15.18 -3.53 6.29
C LEU A 6 16.57 -3.21 6.83
N LEU A 7 16.79 -1.93 7.15
CA LEU A 7 18.02 -1.46 7.79
C LEU A 7 17.84 -1.35 9.30
N VAL A 8 18.86 -1.75 10.06
CA VAL A 8 18.88 -1.54 11.51
C VAL A 8 19.41 -0.13 11.79
N GLY A 9 18.66 0.66 12.54
CA GLY A 9 19.03 2.01 12.95
C GLY A 9 18.51 2.33 14.34
N ARG A 10 18.73 3.55 14.83
CA ARG A 10 18.10 4.00 16.08
C ARG A 10 16.61 4.28 15.85
N PRO A 11 15.75 4.16 16.88
CA PRO A 11 14.35 4.57 16.80
C PRO A 11 14.23 6.07 16.45
N GLY A 12 13.34 6.38 15.50
CA GLY A 12 13.04 7.76 15.14
C GLY A 12 12.27 8.45 16.25
N GLN A 13 12.75 9.62 16.71
CA GLN A 13 12.11 10.31 17.84
C GLN A 13 10.88 11.14 17.42
N GLN A 14 10.94 11.83 16.27
CA GLN A 14 9.86 12.69 15.78
C GLN A 14 9.82 12.69 14.25
N SER A 15 8.62 12.74 13.68
CA SER A 15 8.44 12.83 12.23
C SER A 15 8.83 14.22 11.72
N ILE A 16 9.66 14.27 10.70
CA ILE A 16 10.07 15.50 10.01
C ILE A 16 9.37 15.52 8.65
N PRO A 17 8.72 16.64 8.26
CA PRO A 17 8.18 16.79 6.92
C PRO A 17 9.28 16.65 5.88
N SER A 18 9.14 15.72 4.94
CA SER A 18 10.13 15.56 3.87
C SER A 18 10.05 16.73 2.89
N ALA A 19 11.22 17.27 2.51
CA ALA A 19 11.33 18.39 1.58
C ALA A 19 11.26 17.95 0.10
N ARG A 20 11.22 16.63 -0.20
CA ARG A 20 11.20 16.22 -1.61
C ARG A 20 9.84 16.49 -2.24
N ARG A 21 9.84 16.49 -3.57
CA ARG A 21 8.66 16.75 -4.39
C ARG A 21 7.61 15.65 -4.18
N LYS A 22 6.42 16.03 -3.71
CA LYS A 22 5.27 15.15 -3.59
C LYS A 22 4.59 14.90 -4.94
N PHE A 23 4.00 13.73 -5.09
CA PHE A 23 3.15 13.39 -6.22
C PHE A 23 1.71 13.80 -5.90
N ALA A 24 1.18 14.78 -6.63
CA ALA A 24 -0.19 15.21 -6.41
C ALA A 24 -1.18 14.07 -6.72
N PRO A 25 -2.28 13.94 -5.95
CA PRO A 25 -3.37 13.02 -6.26
C PRO A 25 -4.18 13.49 -7.49
N LEU A 26 -5.18 12.71 -7.92
CA LEU A 26 -5.99 13.08 -9.10
C LEU A 26 -6.90 14.30 -8.85
N GLY A 27 -7.11 14.66 -7.59
CA GLY A 27 -7.78 15.87 -7.13
C GLY A 27 -9.32 15.76 -7.09
N ALA A 28 -9.94 16.88 -6.70
CA ALA A 28 -11.39 17.00 -6.57
C ALA A 28 -12.11 17.02 -7.93
N ARG A 29 -13.30 16.43 -7.94
CA ARG A 29 -14.20 16.30 -9.08
C ARG A 29 -15.64 16.57 -8.63
N PRO A 30 -16.49 17.11 -9.52
CA PRO A 30 -17.89 17.36 -9.19
C PRO A 30 -18.68 16.06 -9.01
N SER A 31 -19.83 16.13 -8.34
CA SER A 31 -20.69 14.96 -8.05
C SER A 31 -21.12 14.16 -9.29
N ASN A 32 -21.26 14.83 -10.45
CA ASN A 32 -21.64 14.23 -11.74
C ASN A 32 -20.44 13.69 -12.55
N PHE A 33 -19.24 13.67 -11.96
CA PHE A 33 -18.06 13.16 -12.64
C PHE A 33 -18.20 11.68 -12.99
N ALA A 34 -18.12 11.40 -14.29
CA ALA A 34 -18.13 10.06 -14.86
C ALA A 34 -16.78 9.80 -15.53
N ALA A 35 -15.87 9.14 -14.81
CA ALA A 35 -14.58 8.77 -15.37
C ALA A 35 -14.73 7.61 -16.36
N GLY A 36 -14.15 7.76 -17.56
CA GLY A 36 -14.09 6.74 -18.59
C GLY A 36 -12.67 6.33 -18.93
N LEU A 37 -12.49 5.78 -20.13
CA LEU A 37 -11.20 5.28 -20.60
C LEU A 37 -10.14 6.39 -20.72
N ASN A 38 -10.52 7.61 -21.09
CA ASN A 38 -9.59 8.73 -21.21
C ASN A 38 -9.04 9.14 -19.83
N GLU A 39 -9.90 9.21 -18.82
CA GLU A 39 -9.50 9.48 -17.44
C GLU A 39 -8.60 8.38 -16.89
N TYR A 40 -8.87 7.11 -17.25
CA TYR A 40 -8.00 5.99 -16.89
C TYR A 40 -6.61 6.15 -17.51
N LYS A 41 -6.51 6.42 -18.82
CA LYS A 41 -5.22 6.65 -19.50
C LYS A 41 -4.43 7.81 -18.89
N ALA A 42 -5.10 8.92 -18.57
CA ALA A 42 -4.47 10.06 -17.92
C ALA A 42 -3.96 9.71 -16.50
N TYR A 43 -4.72 8.91 -15.75
CA TYR A 43 -4.29 8.35 -14.48
C TYR A 43 -3.06 7.44 -14.64
N GLU A 44 -3.06 6.55 -15.63
CA GLU A 44 -1.96 5.62 -15.85
C GLU A 44 -0.65 6.34 -16.16
N LEU A 45 -0.67 7.38 -16.99
CA LEU A 45 0.52 8.18 -17.26
C LEU A 45 1.14 8.73 -15.96
N ARG A 46 0.32 9.36 -15.11
CA ARG A 46 0.78 9.93 -13.83
C ARG A 46 1.26 8.87 -12.84
N ARG A 47 0.56 7.73 -12.76
CA ARG A 47 0.97 6.59 -11.93
C ARG A 47 2.32 6.05 -12.39
N ASN A 48 2.49 5.87 -13.69
CA ASN A 48 3.70 5.30 -14.26
C ASN A 48 4.91 6.23 -14.06
N ASP A 49 4.72 7.56 -14.05
CA ASP A 49 5.77 8.50 -13.66
C ASP A 49 6.21 8.33 -12.20
N LEU A 50 5.27 8.04 -11.29
CA LEU A 50 5.60 7.68 -9.91
C LEU A 50 6.38 6.37 -9.84
N PHE A 51 5.94 5.34 -10.57
CA PHE A 51 6.63 4.04 -10.57
C PHE A 51 8.05 4.11 -11.13
N ARG A 52 8.31 4.97 -12.11
CA ARG A 52 9.66 5.18 -12.66
C ARG A 52 10.58 6.02 -11.76
N SER A 53 10.05 6.57 -10.67
CA SER A 53 10.87 7.25 -9.66
C SER A 53 11.36 6.26 -8.60
N ALA A 54 12.20 6.72 -7.66
CA ALA A 54 12.64 5.92 -6.52
C ALA A 54 11.47 5.34 -5.68
N ARG A 55 10.26 5.88 -5.84
CA ARG A 55 9.04 5.42 -5.16
C ARG A 55 8.51 4.10 -5.72
N GLY A 56 8.92 3.69 -6.93
CA GLY A 56 8.56 2.41 -7.53
C GLY A 56 8.93 1.21 -6.66
N ARG A 57 10.12 1.25 -6.02
CA ARG A 57 10.58 0.25 -5.07
C ARG A 57 9.59 0.07 -3.91
N ALA A 58 9.21 1.17 -3.26
CA ALA A 58 8.24 1.14 -2.15
C ALA A 58 6.87 0.58 -2.59
N ALA A 59 6.44 0.90 -3.82
CA ALA A 59 5.22 0.33 -4.38
C ALA A 59 5.31 -1.18 -4.63
N LEU A 60 6.45 -1.67 -5.11
CA LEU A 60 6.67 -3.11 -5.33
C LEU A 60 6.71 -3.88 -3.99
N LEU A 61 7.29 -3.27 -2.94
CA LEU A 61 7.35 -3.84 -1.58
C LEU A 61 6.02 -3.77 -0.81
N ALA A 62 5.11 -2.85 -1.17
CA ALA A 62 3.81 -2.70 -0.49
C ALA A 62 2.89 -3.94 -0.60
N GLY A 63 3.18 -4.85 -1.53
CA GLY A 63 2.39 -6.05 -1.77
C GLY A 63 1.00 -5.78 -2.38
N GLY A 64 0.20 -6.84 -2.48
CA GLY A 64 -1.18 -6.77 -2.96
C GLY A 64 -1.36 -6.07 -4.31
N VAL A 65 -2.42 -5.28 -4.44
CA VAL A 65 -2.77 -4.59 -5.68
C VAL A 65 -1.76 -3.51 -6.05
N ILE A 66 -1.16 -2.82 -5.07
CA ILE A 66 -0.13 -1.81 -5.33
C ILE A 66 1.08 -2.46 -6.02
N ALA A 67 1.62 -3.54 -5.43
CA ALA A 67 2.74 -4.25 -6.01
C ALA A 67 2.40 -4.84 -7.39
N ARG A 68 1.17 -5.34 -7.57
CA ARG A 68 0.74 -5.83 -8.89
C ARG A 68 0.72 -4.73 -9.94
N LEU A 69 0.23 -3.53 -9.60
CA LEU A 69 0.23 -2.38 -10.49
C LEU A 69 1.66 -1.92 -10.83
N ALA A 70 2.56 -1.96 -9.85
CA ALA A 70 3.95 -1.55 -10.02
C ALA A 70 4.78 -2.57 -10.84
N ARG A 71 4.45 -3.87 -10.74
CA ARG A 71 5.23 -4.98 -11.29
C ARG A 71 5.61 -4.84 -12.78
N ASP A 72 4.73 -4.25 -13.58
CA ASP A 72 4.96 -4.12 -15.03
C ASP A 72 5.80 -2.88 -15.40
N TYR A 73 6.10 -2.01 -14.43
CA TYR A 73 6.77 -0.71 -14.64
C TYR A 73 8.05 -0.52 -13.83
N VAL A 74 8.24 -1.29 -12.76
CA VAL A 74 9.41 -1.23 -11.87
C VAL A 74 10.24 -2.47 -12.12
N ASN A 75 11.56 -2.32 -12.30
CA ASN A 75 12.43 -3.48 -12.42
C ASN A 75 12.54 -4.15 -11.05
N ALA A 76 12.39 -5.47 -10.99
CA ALA A 76 12.55 -6.20 -9.74
C ALA A 76 13.96 -6.01 -9.13
N GLU A 77 14.95 -5.72 -9.98
CA GLU A 77 16.31 -5.42 -9.56
C GLU A 77 16.42 -4.13 -8.74
N ASP A 78 15.54 -3.13 -8.95
CA ASP A 78 15.53 -1.87 -8.20
C ASP A 78 15.25 -2.11 -6.70
N VAL A 79 14.70 -3.27 -6.33
CA VAL A 79 14.50 -3.65 -4.93
C VAL A 79 15.83 -3.99 -4.25
N TYR A 80 16.81 -4.49 -5.00
CA TYR A 80 18.12 -4.89 -4.48
C TYR A 80 19.01 -3.70 -4.09
N ASP A 81 18.71 -2.50 -4.60
CA ASP A 81 19.45 -1.27 -4.25
C ASP A 81 19.25 -0.86 -2.79
N GLY A 82 18.27 -1.45 -2.10
CA GLY A 82 17.93 -1.13 -0.73
C GLY A 82 17.10 0.16 -0.62
N PRO A 83 16.77 0.58 0.61
CA PRO A 83 15.86 1.70 0.82
C PRO A 83 16.52 3.06 0.54
N THR A 84 15.69 4.09 0.34
CA THR A 84 16.15 5.44 0.03
C THR A 84 16.91 6.09 1.19
N GLU A 85 17.68 7.15 0.88
CA GLU A 85 18.48 7.89 1.85
C GLU A 85 17.72 8.32 3.12
N ASP A 86 16.43 8.65 3.02
CA ASP A 86 15.63 9.06 4.18
C ASP A 86 15.54 7.91 5.20
N ALA A 87 15.30 6.68 4.73
CA ALA A 87 15.29 5.48 5.57
C ALA A 87 16.71 5.09 6.01
N ARG A 88 17.73 5.24 5.16
CA ARG A 88 19.15 4.97 5.51
C ARG A 88 19.64 5.88 6.63
N ALA A 89 19.21 7.13 6.62
CA ALA A 89 19.56 8.13 7.62
C ALA A 89 18.70 8.04 8.90
N GLY A 90 17.71 7.14 8.96
CA GLY A 90 16.80 7.02 10.09
C GLY A 90 15.90 8.25 10.27
N ILE A 91 15.55 8.93 9.17
CA ILE A 91 14.69 10.11 9.18
C ILE A 91 13.24 9.65 9.21
N CYS A 92 12.57 9.79 10.35
CA CYS A 92 11.14 9.53 10.47
C CYS A 92 10.36 10.54 9.62
N SER A 93 9.69 10.09 8.57
CA SER A 93 8.90 10.92 7.66
C SER A 93 7.74 10.13 7.04
N ASP A 94 6.89 10.79 6.25
CA ASP A 94 5.82 10.13 5.49
C ASP A 94 6.33 9.12 4.45
N TRP A 95 7.65 9.08 4.19
CA TRP A 95 8.28 8.25 3.17
C TRP A 95 9.20 7.15 3.72
N SER A 96 9.43 7.14 5.03
CA SER A 96 10.19 6.12 5.72
C SER A 96 9.26 5.23 6.54
N LEU A 97 9.41 3.92 6.42
CA LEU A 97 8.92 2.98 7.41
C LEU A 97 9.91 2.93 8.57
N CYS A 98 9.43 3.11 9.80
CA CYS A 98 10.17 2.84 11.02
C CYS A 98 9.36 1.84 11.84
N VAL A 99 9.84 0.60 11.95
CA VAL A 99 9.26 -0.44 12.80
C VAL A 99 10.08 -0.52 14.07
N TRP A 100 9.45 -0.17 15.19
CA TRP A 100 10.06 -0.18 16.50
C TRP A 100 9.07 -0.76 17.52
N ASP A 101 9.55 -1.62 18.40
CA ASP A 101 8.73 -2.29 19.41
C ASP A 101 8.58 -1.49 20.72
N GLY A 102 9.25 -0.34 20.84
CA GLY A 102 9.20 0.51 22.02
C GLY A 102 10.17 0.10 23.14
N ASN A 103 10.75 -1.09 23.06
CA ASN A 103 11.52 -1.71 24.14
C ASN A 103 13.00 -1.83 23.84
N ASN A 104 13.38 -1.81 22.57
CA ASN A 104 14.77 -1.96 22.13
C ASN A 104 15.41 -0.63 21.70
N ASP A 105 16.75 -0.58 21.76
CA ASP A 105 17.54 0.58 21.32
C ASP A 105 17.72 0.66 19.79
N PHE A 106 17.04 -0.23 19.04
CA PHE A 106 17.10 -0.27 17.59
C PHE A 106 15.70 -0.35 16.96
N ALA A 107 15.57 0.15 15.75
CA ALA A 107 14.40 0.09 14.90
C ALA A 107 14.79 -0.43 13.51
N MET A 108 13.81 -1.00 12.81
CA MET A 108 13.95 -1.45 11.43
C MET A 108 13.40 -0.38 10.48
N TRP A 109 14.20 -0.01 9.48
CA TRP A 109 13.91 1.07 8.56
C TRP A 109 13.76 0.58 7.11
N ASP A 110 12.76 1.09 6.41
CA ASP A 110 12.57 0.91 4.96
C ASP A 110 11.91 2.15 4.34
N ASP A 111 11.60 2.09 3.05
CA ASP A 111 10.70 3.03 2.41
C ASP A 111 9.23 2.69 2.69
N LYS A 112 8.40 3.72 2.79
CA LYS A 112 6.94 3.62 2.88
C LYS A 112 6.30 4.54 1.87
N LEU A 113 5.22 4.12 1.21
CA LEU A 113 4.39 5.03 0.41
C LEU A 113 3.57 5.98 1.30
N SER A 114 3.54 7.26 0.94
CA SER A 114 2.63 8.23 1.58
C SER A 114 1.18 7.98 1.17
N GLU A 115 0.22 8.56 1.91
CA GLU A 115 -1.20 8.39 1.57
C GLU A 115 -1.52 8.99 0.19
N GLU A 116 -0.96 10.16 -0.15
CA GLU A 116 -1.11 10.80 -1.46
C GLU A 116 -0.61 9.90 -2.60
N GLU A 117 0.50 9.18 -2.38
CA GLU A 117 1.05 8.23 -3.35
C GLU A 117 0.15 7.00 -3.50
N ILE A 118 -0.35 6.46 -2.40
CA ILE A 118 -1.33 5.36 -2.41
C ILE A 118 -2.59 5.78 -3.17
N GLU A 119 -3.10 6.98 -2.93
CA GLU A 119 -4.26 7.53 -3.62
C GLU A 119 -4.01 7.69 -5.11
N LEU A 120 -2.84 8.23 -5.49
CA LEU A 120 -2.44 8.32 -6.90
C LEU A 120 -2.35 6.94 -7.54
N ILE A 121 -1.69 5.97 -6.88
CA ILE A 121 -1.50 4.61 -7.41
C ILE A 121 -2.84 3.89 -7.60
N CYS A 122 -3.75 3.99 -6.63
CA CYS A 122 -5.08 3.40 -6.72
C CYS A 122 -6.01 4.15 -7.69
N GLY A 123 -5.60 5.31 -8.20
CA GLY A 123 -6.37 6.13 -9.10
C GLY A 123 -7.60 6.73 -8.42
N THR A 124 -7.39 7.29 -7.23
CA THR A 124 -8.45 7.85 -6.38
C THR A 124 -8.80 9.28 -6.79
N TYR A 125 -10.09 9.52 -6.96
CA TYR A 125 -10.70 10.83 -7.10
C TYR A 125 -11.46 11.19 -5.83
N GLU A 126 -11.35 12.45 -5.45
CA GLU A 126 -12.25 13.08 -4.48
C GLU A 126 -13.48 13.58 -5.21
N ILE A 127 -14.65 13.07 -4.87
CA ILE A 127 -15.93 13.47 -5.44
C ILE A 127 -16.63 14.37 -4.45
N GLN A 128 -16.86 15.62 -4.83
CA GLN A 128 -17.68 16.56 -4.06
C GLN A 128 -19.10 16.01 -3.99
N MET A 129 -19.56 15.71 -2.78
CA MET A 129 -20.94 15.31 -2.53
C MET A 129 -21.78 16.52 -2.15
N LYS A 130 -23.11 16.37 -2.23
CA LYS A 130 -24.03 17.44 -1.84
C LYS A 130 -23.81 17.79 -0.36
N GLU A 131 -23.94 19.09 -0.07
CA GLU A 131 -23.98 19.57 1.31
C GLU A 131 -25.14 18.88 2.04
N TRP A 132 -24.81 18.27 3.17
CA TRP A 132 -25.77 17.94 4.19
C TRP A 132 -25.38 18.81 5.37
N ASN A 133 -26.35 19.50 6.01
CA ASN A 133 -26.13 20.35 7.19
C ASN A 133 -25.12 21.52 7.08
N GLY A 134 -24.78 21.98 5.88
CA GLY A 134 -23.77 23.04 5.67
C GLY A 134 -22.33 22.53 5.64
N THR A 135 -22.13 21.20 5.72
CA THR A 135 -20.83 20.56 5.52
C THR A 135 -20.79 19.91 4.13
N THR A 136 -19.84 20.32 3.28
CA THR A 136 -19.57 19.62 2.02
C THR A 136 -18.92 18.29 2.35
N ASN A 137 -19.62 17.18 2.09
CA ASN A 137 -19.05 15.85 2.23
C ASN A 137 -18.20 15.52 0.99
N VAL A 138 -17.08 14.83 1.18
CA VAL A 138 -16.24 14.34 0.09
C VAL A 138 -16.28 12.82 0.08
N GLY A 139 -16.61 12.25 -1.07
CA GLY A 139 -16.57 10.81 -1.29
C GLY A 139 -15.35 10.39 -2.08
N LEU A 140 -14.73 9.26 -1.72
CA LEU A 140 -13.62 8.71 -2.48
C LEU A 140 -14.12 7.66 -3.48
N LYS A 141 -13.68 7.77 -4.74
CA LYS A 141 -13.83 6.74 -5.76
C LYS A 141 -12.49 6.41 -6.38
N SER A 142 -12.17 5.14 -6.61
CA SER A 142 -10.86 4.73 -7.14
C SER A 142 -10.96 3.67 -8.24
N TRP A 143 -9.98 3.65 -9.16
CA TRP A 143 -9.88 2.66 -10.22
C TRP A 143 -9.53 1.25 -9.71
N TRP A 144 -8.74 1.22 -8.63
CA TRP A 144 -8.29 0.03 -7.92
C TRP A 144 -8.58 0.15 -6.41
N PRO A 145 -8.78 -0.96 -5.68
CA PRO A 145 -9.06 -0.90 -4.25
C PRO A 145 -7.85 -0.37 -3.48
N ARG A 146 -8.11 0.49 -2.49
CA ARG A 146 -7.09 0.95 -1.54
C ARG A 146 -6.59 -0.22 -0.67
N PRO A 147 -5.35 -0.16 -0.14
CA PRO A 147 -4.77 -1.22 0.69
C PRO A 147 -5.67 -1.66 1.85
N GLN A 148 -6.35 -0.73 2.52
CA GLN A 148 -7.27 -1.05 3.61
C GLN A 148 -8.43 -1.96 3.18
N VAL A 149 -8.95 -1.76 1.96
CA VAL A 149 -10.03 -2.60 1.41
C VAL A 149 -9.49 -3.94 0.93
N TRP A 150 -8.30 -3.95 0.30
CA TRP A 150 -7.64 -5.19 -0.11
C TRP A 150 -7.30 -6.10 1.08
N LYS A 151 -6.77 -5.52 2.16
CA LYS A 151 -6.31 -6.26 3.36
C LYS A 151 -7.38 -7.17 3.96
N VAL A 152 -8.64 -6.72 3.94
CA VAL A 152 -9.79 -7.47 4.48
C VAL A 152 -10.55 -8.26 3.41
N SER A 153 -10.08 -8.26 2.16
CA SER A 153 -10.72 -8.97 1.07
C SER A 153 -10.46 -10.47 1.11
N GLY A 154 -11.33 -11.24 0.44
CA GLY A 154 -11.14 -12.68 0.30
C GLY A 154 -9.98 -13.08 -0.62
N LEU A 155 -9.34 -12.11 -1.28
CA LEU A 155 -8.18 -12.30 -2.17
C LEU A 155 -6.85 -12.09 -1.46
N ASN A 156 -6.85 -11.53 -0.25
CA ASN A 156 -5.63 -11.32 0.52
C ASN A 156 -5.27 -12.56 1.33
N CYS A 157 -4.60 -13.52 0.71
CA CYS A 157 -4.12 -14.75 1.36
C CYS A 157 -2.62 -14.71 1.72
N GLY A 158 -2.03 -13.50 1.85
CA GLY A 158 -0.62 -13.30 2.18
C GLY A 158 0.35 -13.32 0.98
N TYR A 159 -0.13 -13.70 -0.21
CA TYR A 159 0.63 -13.63 -1.46
C TYR A 159 -0.29 -13.31 -2.64
N TRP A 160 0.28 -13.02 -3.80
CA TRP A 160 -0.49 -12.79 -5.03
C TRP A 160 -0.91 -14.11 -5.67
N SER A 161 -2.11 -14.59 -5.34
CA SER A 161 -2.62 -15.88 -5.81
C SER A 161 -3.11 -15.85 -7.27
N PRO A 162 -3.28 -17.02 -7.92
CA PRO A 162 -3.91 -17.11 -9.23
C PRO A 162 -5.30 -16.45 -9.28
N ASP A 163 -6.12 -16.60 -8.23
CA ASP A 163 -7.44 -15.96 -8.12
C ASP A 163 -7.33 -14.43 -8.09
N ALA A 164 -6.33 -13.89 -7.39
CA ALA A 164 -6.06 -12.46 -7.37
C ALA A 164 -5.67 -11.94 -8.76
N GLU A 165 -4.86 -12.69 -9.51
CA GLU A 165 -4.51 -12.33 -10.90
C GLU A 165 -5.72 -12.38 -11.82
N ILE A 166 -6.54 -13.43 -11.77
CA ILE A 166 -7.77 -13.54 -12.57
C ILE A 166 -8.70 -12.36 -12.28
N TRP A 167 -8.90 -12.03 -11.00
CA TRP A 167 -9.70 -10.87 -10.61
C TRP A 167 -9.14 -9.56 -11.18
N PHE A 168 -7.82 -9.35 -11.08
CA PHE A 168 -7.15 -8.15 -11.56
C PHE A 168 -7.29 -8.00 -13.08
N GLN A 169 -7.01 -9.07 -13.84
CA GLN A 169 -7.12 -9.08 -15.30
C GLN A 169 -8.55 -8.87 -15.79
N ASN A 170 -9.53 -9.48 -15.11
CA ASN A 170 -10.95 -9.26 -15.41
C ASN A 170 -11.35 -7.80 -15.21
N ARG A 171 -10.85 -7.16 -14.14
CA ARG A 171 -11.09 -5.73 -13.89
C ARG A 171 -10.42 -4.87 -14.94
N LEU A 172 -9.15 -5.13 -15.28
CA LEU A 172 -8.40 -4.40 -16.29
C LEU A 172 -9.08 -4.47 -17.66
N THR A 173 -9.54 -5.66 -18.06
CA THR A 173 -10.29 -5.88 -19.30
C THR A 173 -11.55 -5.01 -19.36
N LYS A 174 -12.33 -4.95 -18.25
CA LYS A 174 -13.53 -4.11 -18.19
C LYS A 174 -13.22 -2.62 -18.30
N ILE A 175 -12.09 -2.18 -17.72
CA ILE A 175 -11.64 -0.79 -17.83
C ILE A 175 -11.30 -0.46 -19.28
N HIS A 176 -10.51 -1.31 -19.94
CA HIS A 176 -10.11 -1.10 -21.33
C HIS A 176 -11.29 -1.19 -22.31
N SER A 177 -12.31 -1.98 -22.00
CA SER A 177 -13.55 -2.04 -22.78
C SER A 177 -14.49 -0.86 -22.53
N GLY A 178 -14.16 0.06 -21.61
CA GLY A 178 -15.02 1.17 -21.20
C GLY A 178 -16.26 0.75 -20.38
N SER A 179 -16.31 -0.49 -19.88
CA SER A 179 -17.45 -1.02 -19.10
C SER A 179 -17.29 -0.88 -17.59
N ALA A 180 -16.16 -0.33 -17.13
CA ALA A 180 -15.84 -0.11 -15.73
C ALA A 180 -15.65 1.37 -15.41
N ILE A 181 -16.09 1.74 -14.21
CA ILE A 181 -15.91 3.07 -13.62
C ILE A 181 -15.16 2.96 -12.28
N PRO A 182 -14.58 4.05 -11.74
CA PRO A 182 -14.07 4.10 -10.38
C PRO A 182 -15.15 3.75 -9.36
N LEU A 183 -14.78 2.97 -8.36
CA LEU A 183 -15.70 2.42 -7.36
C LEU A 183 -15.48 3.08 -6.00
N THR A 184 -16.54 3.15 -5.19
CA THR A 184 -16.42 3.57 -3.78
C THR A 184 -15.81 2.47 -2.93
N ASN A 185 -15.38 2.79 -1.71
CA ASN A 185 -14.92 1.77 -0.74
C ASN A 185 -15.97 0.68 -0.47
N ASN A 186 -17.26 1.04 -0.45
CA ASN A 186 -18.33 0.07 -0.23
C ASN A 186 -18.54 -0.83 -1.44
N ASP A 187 -18.40 -0.30 -2.65
CA ASP A 187 -18.47 -1.10 -3.88
C ASP A 187 -17.27 -2.04 -3.99
N TRP A 188 -16.07 -1.59 -3.61
CA TRP A 188 -14.88 -2.45 -3.54
C TRP A 188 -15.05 -3.61 -2.56
N ARG A 189 -15.61 -3.37 -1.37
CA ARG A 189 -15.90 -4.43 -0.41
C ARG A 189 -16.83 -5.50 -0.98
N LYS A 190 -17.76 -5.13 -1.87
CA LYS A 190 -18.63 -6.08 -2.58
C LYS A 190 -17.88 -6.78 -3.71
N ALA A 191 -17.11 -6.04 -4.51
CA ALA A 191 -16.38 -6.53 -5.68
C ALA A 191 -15.17 -7.42 -5.33
N ALA A 192 -14.63 -7.29 -4.12
CA ALA A 192 -13.51 -8.10 -3.61
C ALA A 192 -13.98 -9.14 -2.57
N LYS A 193 -15.30 -9.40 -2.50
CA LYS A 193 -15.90 -10.41 -1.62
C LYS A 193 -15.74 -11.79 -2.25
N PHE A 194 -14.57 -12.39 -2.05
CA PHE A 194 -14.25 -13.76 -2.46
C PHE A 194 -14.40 -14.72 -1.28
N ASN A 195 -13.52 -15.71 -1.19
CA ASN A 195 -13.53 -16.72 -0.14
C ASN A 195 -13.61 -16.09 1.26
N LYS A 196 -14.66 -16.43 2.00
CA LYS A 196 -14.95 -15.88 3.34
C LYS A 196 -13.98 -16.36 4.40
N GLU A 197 -13.29 -17.48 4.17
CA GLU A 197 -12.33 -18.05 5.10
C GLU A 197 -10.95 -17.39 4.99
N THR A 198 -10.62 -16.76 3.85
CA THR A 198 -9.31 -16.13 3.62
C THR A 198 -8.95 -15.09 4.68
N PRO A 199 -9.83 -14.16 5.08
CA PRO A 199 -9.51 -13.19 6.14
C PRO A 199 -9.21 -13.87 7.49
N ARG A 200 -9.91 -14.97 7.80
CA ARG A 200 -9.67 -15.75 9.01
C ARG A 200 -8.33 -16.47 8.95
N LEU A 201 -8.02 -17.10 7.82
CA LEU A 201 -6.74 -17.75 7.59
C LEU A 201 -5.58 -16.76 7.72
N SER A 202 -5.65 -15.60 7.04
CA SER A 202 -4.63 -14.56 7.12
C SER A 202 -4.41 -14.10 8.56
N ARG A 203 -5.50 -13.83 9.31
CA ARG A 203 -5.40 -13.43 10.71
C ARG A 203 -4.76 -14.52 11.58
N ASN A 204 -5.15 -15.77 11.40
CA ASN A 204 -4.58 -16.88 12.15
C ASN A 204 -3.09 -17.05 11.83
N ASN A 205 -2.71 -16.89 10.57
CA ASN A 205 -1.31 -16.94 10.14
C ASN A 205 -0.49 -15.81 10.78
N ASP A 206 -1.02 -14.59 10.83
CA ASP A 206 -0.34 -13.45 11.48
C ASP A 206 -0.11 -13.72 12.97
N VAL A 207 -1.11 -14.25 13.68
CA VAL A 207 -1.01 -14.62 15.11
C VAL A 207 0.04 -15.70 15.33
N LEU A 208 -0.01 -16.79 14.56
CA LEU A 208 0.93 -17.90 14.69
C LEU A 208 2.36 -17.48 14.31
N SER A 209 2.51 -16.62 13.30
CA SER A 209 3.81 -16.07 12.91
C SER A 209 4.39 -15.19 14.01
N SER A 210 3.58 -14.34 14.65
CA SER A 210 4.00 -13.54 15.81
C SER A 210 4.49 -14.44 16.94
N LEU A 211 3.70 -15.45 17.33
CA LEU A 211 4.06 -16.38 18.39
C LEU A 211 5.35 -17.16 18.08
N TYR A 212 5.55 -17.54 16.82
CA TYR A 212 6.77 -18.21 16.38
C TYR A 212 8.00 -17.32 16.50
N LEU A 213 7.90 -16.06 16.07
CA LEU A 213 8.97 -15.08 16.20
C LEU A 213 9.26 -14.76 17.67
N ASP A 214 8.23 -14.59 18.49
CA ASP A 214 8.38 -14.40 19.94
C ASP A 214 9.07 -15.61 20.58
N GLY A 215 8.76 -16.83 20.15
CA GLY A 215 9.42 -18.05 20.64
C GLY A 215 10.89 -18.18 20.21
N LEU A 216 11.25 -17.68 19.02
CA LEU A 216 12.62 -17.67 18.51
C LEU A 216 13.50 -16.61 19.16
N TYR A 217 12.94 -15.44 19.46
CA TYR A 217 13.68 -14.28 19.97
C TYR A 217 13.42 -13.98 21.45
N GLY A 218 12.52 -14.71 22.10
CA GLY A 218 12.03 -14.44 23.47
C GLY A 218 12.62 -15.27 24.61
N PHE A 219 13.71 -16.02 24.41
CA PHE A 219 14.41 -16.70 25.53
C PHE A 219 15.89 -16.32 25.61
N GLY A 220 16.12 -15.21 26.31
CA GLY A 220 17.41 -14.80 26.87
C GLY A 220 17.22 -14.21 28.27
N VAL A 221 16.37 -14.83 29.10
CA VAL A 221 16.34 -14.55 30.55
C VAL A 221 17.22 -15.57 31.24
N SER A 222 18.35 -15.11 31.77
CA SER A 222 19.34 -15.90 32.51
C SER A 222 18.68 -16.79 33.56
N MET A 223 18.89 -18.10 33.43
CA MET A 223 18.93 -18.98 34.59
C MET A 223 20.38 -19.02 35.08
N GLU A 224 20.78 -18.03 35.88
CA GLU A 224 21.84 -18.21 36.87
C GLU A 224 21.22 -18.01 38.24
N GLY A 225 20.93 -19.14 38.87
CA GLY A 225 20.47 -19.24 40.25
C GLY A 225 21.06 -20.50 40.85
N HIS A 226 22.32 -20.42 41.27
CA HIS A 226 22.92 -21.27 42.29
C HIS A 226 23.81 -20.41 43.19
#